data_AF-A0A358XRL5-F1
#
_entry.id   AF-A0A358XRL5-F1
#
_cell.length_a   1.000
_cell.length_b   1.000
_cell.length_c   1.000
_cell.angle_alpha   90.00
_cell.angle_beta   90.00
_cell.angle_gamma   90.00
#
_symmetry.space_group_name_H-M   'P 1'
#
loop_
_entity.id
_entity.type
_entity.pdbx_description
1 polymer ?
#
loop_
_entity_poly.entity_id
_entity_poly.type
_entity_poly.pdbx_seq_one_letter_code
_entity_poly.pdbx_strand_id
1 'polypeptide(L)'
;SLIIALFFWYADRFPIFFLVLPIGLLLRMALNALDGMMARLFNQTSKTGEVLNEVGDIVSDVVLFFPLLKFHPESVYTIVAFIVLSVVNEFCGLIGKVIANDRRYDGPMGKSDRALLLGVYGILALLHISIVAFSGYIFGVLCLLLLLSSVTRLRKALAHG
;
A
#
# COMPACT_ATOMS: atom_id res chain seq x y z
N SER A 1 4.05 -9.82 4.18
CA SER A 1 3.73 -9.37 2.81
C SER A 1 4.02 -10.41 1.74
N LEU A 2 5.23 -10.99 1.68
CA LEU A 2 5.57 -12.05 0.71
C LEU A 2 4.60 -13.23 0.73
N ILE A 3 4.27 -13.75 1.93
CA ILE A 3 3.31 -14.84 2.09
C ILE A 3 1.93 -14.44 1.52
N ILE A 4 1.43 -13.25 1.86
CA ILE A 4 0.15 -12.72 1.36
C ILE A 4 0.16 -12.66 -0.17
N ALA A 5 1.24 -12.13 -0.76
CA ALA A 5 1.39 -12.04 -2.21
C ALA A 5 1.45 -13.42 -2.88
N LEU A 6 2.11 -14.40 -2.26
CA LEU A 6 2.19 -15.77 -2.77
C LEU A 6 0.81 -16.43 -2.79
N PHE A 7 0.06 -16.36 -1.68
CA PHE A 7 -1.31 -16.88 -1.62
C PHE A 7 -2.22 -16.17 -2.63
N PHE A 8 -2.11 -14.84 -2.72
CA PHE A 8 -2.85 -14.06 -3.71
C PHE A 8 -2.51 -14.49 -5.15
N TRP A 9 -1.24 -14.74 -5.47
CA TRP A 9 -0.84 -15.21 -6.80
C TRP A 9 -1.50 -16.53 -7.22
N TYR A 10 -1.67 -17.46 -6.26
CA TYR A 10 -2.30 -18.76 -6.48
C TYR A 10 -3.82 -18.78 -6.24
N ALA A 11 -4.45 -17.62 -6.04
CA ALA A 11 -5.88 -17.52 -5.81
C ALA A 11 -6.73 -17.89 -7.04
N ASP A 12 -6.12 -17.96 -8.24
CA ASP A 12 -6.74 -18.52 -9.45
C ASP A 12 -7.05 -20.02 -9.32
N ARG A 13 -6.23 -20.76 -8.58
CA ARG A 13 -6.43 -22.20 -8.34
C ARG A 13 -7.31 -22.45 -7.12
N PHE A 14 -7.16 -21.63 -6.08
CA PHE A 14 -7.88 -21.76 -4.82
C PHE A 14 -8.49 -20.40 -4.44
N PRO A 15 -9.75 -20.11 -4.84
CA PRO A 15 -10.38 -18.81 -4.60
C PRO A 15 -10.42 -18.41 -3.12
N ILE A 16 -10.43 -19.38 -2.19
CA ILE A 16 -10.36 -19.11 -0.75
C ILE A 16 -9.12 -18.30 -0.36
N PHE A 17 -8.05 -18.34 -1.14
CA PHE A 17 -6.84 -17.55 -0.88
C PHE A 17 -7.05 -16.06 -1.04
N PHE A 18 -8.10 -15.58 -1.72
CA PHE A 18 -8.43 -14.16 -1.72
C PHE A 18 -8.73 -13.60 -0.31
N LEU A 19 -9.14 -14.46 0.64
CA LEU A 19 -9.36 -14.08 2.04
C LEU A 19 -8.07 -13.65 2.76
N VAL A 20 -6.90 -14.01 2.22
CA VAL A 20 -5.60 -13.55 2.75
C VAL A 20 -5.43 -12.05 2.60
N LEU A 21 -6.11 -11.41 1.63
CA LEU A 21 -6.05 -9.97 1.43
C LEU A 21 -6.71 -9.21 2.59
N PRO A 22 -8.02 -9.36 2.88
CA PRO A 22 -8.63 -8.64 3.99
C PRO A 22 -8.01 -9.02 5.34
N ILE A 23 -7.80 -10.31 5.62
CA ILE A 23 -7.30 -10.75 6.93
C ILE A 23 -5.81 -10.42 7.08
N GLY A 24 -5.00 -10.77 6.09
CA GLY A 24 -3.55 -10.60 6.14
C GLY A 24 -3.12 -9.13 6.11
N LEU A 25 -3.83 -8.27 5.35
CA LEU A 25 -3.54 -6.84 5.34
C LEU A 25 -3.94 -6.17 6.66
N LEU A 26 -5.11 -6.50 7.23
CA LEU A 26 -5.51 -6.01 8.56
C LEU A 26 -4.49 -6.41 9.62
N LEU A 27 -4.07 -7.69 9.63
CA LEU A 27 -3.06 -8.17 10.56
C LEU A 27 -1.72 -7.45 10.36
N ARG A 28 -1.27 -7.26 9.11
CA ARG A 28 -0.05 -6.50 8.81
C ARG A 28 -0.14 -5.09 9.36
N MET A 29 -1.26 -4.39 9.18
CA MET A 29 -1.42 -3.02 9.69
C MET A 29 -1.38 -2.97 11.21
N ALA A 30 -2.04 -3.92 11.87
CA ALA A 30 -2.02 -4.05 13.32
C ALA A 30 -0.60 -4.32 13.84
N LEU A 31 0.11 -5.27 13.25
CA LEU A 31 1.48 -5.63 13.63
C LEU A 31 2.45 -4.46 13.41
N ASN A 32 2.44 -3.82 12.25
CA ASN A 32 3.28 -2.64 12.00
C ASN A 32 3.02 -1.50 13.00
N ALA A 33 1.76 -1.30 13.42
CA ALA A 33 1.41 -0.29 14.42
C ALA A 33 1.88 -0.68 15.83
N LEU A 34 1.74 -1.95 16.20
CA LEU A 34 2.21 -2.50 17.48
C LEU A 34 3.74 -2.44 17.58
N ASP A 35 4.46 -2.84 16.54
CA ASP A 35 5.93 -2.80 16.50
C ASP A 35 6.44 -1.37 16.72
N GLY A 36 5.84 -0.40 16.04
CA GLY A 36 6.18 1.01 16.22
C GLY A 36 5.85 1.56 17.62
N MET A 37 4.79 1.06 18.26
CA MET A 37 4.44 1.43 19.64
C MET A 37 5.42 0.83 20.64
N MET A 38 5.72 -0.47 20.53
CA MET A 38 6.62 -1.19 21.42
C MET A 38 8.05 -0.65 21.32
N ALA A 39 8.54 -0.36 20.11
CA ALA A 39 9.87 0.23 19.94
C ALA A 39 10.02 1.57 20.67
N ARG A 40 8.96 2.39 20.71
CA ARG A 40 8.94 3.66 21.45
C ARG A 40 8.79 3.44 22.96
N LEU A 41 7.90 2.54 23.39
CA LEU A 41 7.65 2.26 24.80
C LEU A 41 8.89 1.69 25.50
N PHE A 42 9.67 0.86 24.81
CA PHE A 42 10.88 0.22 25.35
C PHE A 42 12.18 0.95 24.97
N ASN A 43 12.13 2.15 24.38
CA ASN A 43 13.30 2.92 23.91
C ASN A 43 14.25 2.11 22.99
N GLN A 44 13.69 1.21 22.16
CA GLN A 44 14.43 0.36 21.22
C GLN A 44 14.46 0.94 19.79
N THR A 45 14.15 2.23 19.64
CA THR A 45 14.21 2.92 18.35
C THR A 45 15.67 3.04 17.88
N SER A 46 16.02 2.40 16.78
CA SER A 46 17.34 2.52 16.14
C SER A 46 17.21 3.12 14.74
N LYS A 47 18.23 3.88 14.30
CA LYS A 47 18.27 4.47 12.95
C LYS A 47 18.22 3.38 11.86
N THR A 48 18.94 2.27 12.07
CA THR A 48 18.94 1.14 11.14
C THR A 48 17.58 0.46 11.07
N GLY A 49 16.92 0.26 12.22
CA GLY A 49 15.58 -0.34 12.26
C GLY A 49 14.53 0.53 11.57
N GLU A 50 14.64 1.85 11.71
CA GLU A 50 13.77 2.78 10.99
C GLU A 50 13.94 2.66 9.47
N VAL A 51 15.17 2.70 8.95
CA VAL A 51 15.45 2.53 7.52
C VAL A 51 14.93 1.19 6.99
N LEU A 52 15.16 0.11 7.74
CA LEU A 52 14.69 -1.21 7.35
C LEU A 52 13.16 -1.30 7.31
N ASN A 53 12.47 -0.68 8.27
CA ASN A 53 11.01 -0.63 8.31
C ASN A 53 10.45 0.14 7.10
N GLU A 54 11.05 1.29 6.77
CA GLU A 54 10.62 2.13 5.65
C GLU A 54 10.84 1.44 4.29
N VAL A 55 12.05 0.96 4.03
CA VAL A 55 12.37 0.26 2.78
C VAL A 55 11.58 -1.05 2.67
N GLY A 56 11.51 -1.82 3.76
CA GLY A 56 10.78 -3.07 3.82
C GLY A 56 9.28 -2.90 3.56
N ASP A 57 8.70 -1.78 3.99
CA ASP A 57 7.30 -1.46 3.72
C ASP A 57 7.05 -1.12 2.25
N ILE A 58 7.92 -0.33 1.62
CA ILE A 58 7.82 -0.01 0.19
C ILE A 58 7.95 -1.28 -0.66
N VAL A 59 8.97 -2.10 -0.40
CA VAL A 59 9.18 -3.38 -1.09
C VAL A 59 8.00 -4.32 -0.87
N SER A 60 7.50 -4.39 0.37
CA SER A 60 6.32 -5.19 0.72
C SER A 60 5.08 -4.79 -0.06
N ASP A 61 4.84 -3.49 -0.25
CA ASP A 61 3.69 -2.98 -0.99
C ASP A 61 3.78 -3.35 -2.48
N VAL A 62 4.96 -3.18 -3.10
CA VAL A 62 5.20 -3.56 -4.50
C VAL A 62 4.92 -5.06 -4.72
N VAL A 63 5.51 -5.91 -3.88
CA VAL A 63 5.32 -7.37 -3.95
C VAL A 63 3.85 -7.74 -3.80
N LEU A 64 3.12 -7.05 -2.93
CA LEU A 64 1.72 -7.34 -2.63
C LEU A 64 0.77 -6.88 -3.74
N PHE A 65 1.09 -5.82 -4.47
CA PHE A 65 0.31 -5.36 -5.63
C PHE A 65 0.64 -6.14 -6.91
N PHE A 66 1.79 -6.79 -6.99
CA PHE A 66 2.26 -7.48 -8.20
C PHE A 66 1.26 -8.51 -8.79
N PRO A 67 0.57 -9.35 -8.00
CA PRO A 67 -0.40 -10.30 -8.55
C PRO A 67 -1.59 -9.63 -9.25
N LEU A 68 -1.89 -8.34 -9.00
CA LEU A 68 -2.94 -7.62 -9.74
C LEU A 68 -2.67 -7.60 -11.24
N LEU A 69 -1.40 -7.60 -11.66
CA LEU A 69 -1.00 -7.67 -13.08
C LEU A 69 -1.47 -8.99 -13.73
N LYS A 70 -1.51 -10.08 -12.95
CA LYS A 70 -1.99 -11.39 -13.42
C LYS A 70 -3.52 -11.42 -13.53
N PHE A 71 -4.23 -10.82 -12.57
CA PHE A 71 -5.69 -10.85 -12.52
C PHE A 71 -6.37 -9.81 -13.42
N HIS A 72 -5.66 -8.74 -13.80
CA HIS A 72 -6.17 -7.64 -14.63
C HIS A 72 -5.23 -7.32 -15.81
N PRO A 73 -5.03 -8.26 -16.74
CA PRO A 73 -4.14 -8.07 -17.90
C PRO A 73 -4.57 -6.90 -18.79
N GLU A 74 -5.87 -6.55 -18.81
CA GLU A 74 -6.42 -5.42 -19.57
C GLU A 74 -5.97 -4.05 -19.05
N SER A 75 -5.53 -3.97 -17.80
CA SER A 75 -5.19 -2.72 -17.11
C SER A 75 -3.73 -2.66 -16.66
N VAL A 76 -2.86 -3.48 -17.27
CA VAL A 76 -1.44 -3.62 -16.88
C VAL A 76 -0.73 -2.28 -16.78
N TYR A 77 -0.86 -1.40 -17.78
CA TYR A 77 -0.18 -0.09 -17.76
C TYR A 77 -0.64 0.78 -16.59
N THR A 78 -1.94 0.81 -16.30
CA THR A 78 -2.51 1.59 -15.20
C THR A 78 -2.15 1.01 -13.84
N ILE A 79 -2.06 -0.32 -13.71
CA ILE A 79 -1.62 -1.00 -12.48
C ILE A 79 -0.12 -0.76 -12.24
N VAL A 80 0.72 -0.82 -13.27
CA VAL A 80 2.13 -0.46 -13.16
C VAL A 80 2.27 1.00 -12.73
N ALA A 81 1.51 1.91 -13.33
CA ALA A 81 1.47 3.32 -12.91
C ALA A 81 1.04 3.45 -11.44
N PHE A 82 0.01 2.71 -11.00
CA PHE A 82 -0.42 2.66 -9.60
C PHE A 82 0.70 2.19 -8.67
N ILE A 83 1.41 1.12 -9.01
CA ILE A 83 2.53 0.61 -8.21
C ILE A 83 3.63 1.67 -8.11
N VAL A 84 4.05 2.26 -9.22
CA VAL A 84 5.08 3.31 -9.23
C VAL A 84 4.63 4.53 -8.41
N LEU A 85 3.40 5.01 -8.60
CA LEU A 85 2.85 6.13 -7.84
C LEU A 85 2.71 5.80 -6.36
N SER A 86 2.45 4.55 -6.00
CA SER A 86 2.37 4.11 -4.60
C SER A 86 3.73 4.25 -3.91
N VAL A 87 4.81 3.95 -4.63
CA VAL A 87 6.20 4.12 -4.17
C VAL A 87 6.53 5.61 -4.05
N VAL A 88 6.22 6.41 -5.08
CA VAL A 88 6.42 7.87 -5.05
C VAL A 88 5.68 8.51 -3.87
N ASN A 89 4.45 8.11 -3.58
CA ASN A 89 3.67 8.65 -2.46
C ASN A 89 4.32 8.38 -1.09
N GLU A 90 4.93 7.20 -0.89
CA GLU A 90 5.71 6.91 0.33
C GLU A 90 7.00 7.74 0.38
N PHE A 91 7.70 7.90 -0.75
CA PHE A 91 8.88 8.77 -0.82
C PHE A 91 8.54 10.23 -0.52
N CYS A 92 7.40 10.75 -0.97
CA CYS A 92 6.94 12.10 -0.60
C CYS A 92 6.73 12.23 0.92
N GLY A 93 6.22 11.18 1.58
CA GLY A 93 6.10 11.12 3.03
C GLY A 93 7.46 11.14 3.74
N LEU A 94 8.44 10.40 3.21
CA LEU A 94 9.83 10.40 3.68
C LEU A 94 10.51 11.75 3.50
N ILE A 95 10.36 12.39 2.34
CA ILE A 95 10.89 13.74 2.08
C ILE A 95 10.30 14.74 3.09
N GLY A 96 9.02 14.62 3.43
CA GLY A 96 8.41 15.41 4.50
C GLY A 96 9.14 15.28 5.83
N LYS A 97 9.55 14.06 6.18
CA LYS A 97 10.36 13.80 7.38
C LYS A 97 11.74 14.46 7.32
N VAL A 98 12.37 14.48 6.15
CA VAL A 98 13.69 15.11 5.96
C VAL A 98 13.61 16.64 6.04
N ILE A 99 12.55 17.24 5.46
CA ILE A 99 12.40 18.70 5.37
C ILE A 99 11.81 19.30 6.64
N ALA A 100 10.73 18.73 7.16
CA ALA A 100 9.95 19.29 8.28
C ALA A 100 10.14 18.52 9.60
N ASN A 101 11.11 17.60 9.66
CA ASN A 101 11.38 16.71 10.79
C ASN A 101 10.17 15.87 11.26
N ASP A 102 9.13 15.78 10.42
CA ASP A 102 7.86 15.11 10.73
C ASP A 102 7.37 14.33 9.51
N ARG A 103 6.99 13.07 9.73
CA ARG A 103 6.55 12.19 8.63
C ARG A 103 5.11 12.53 8.26
N ARG A 104 4.91 12.92 7.00
CA ARG A 104 3.59 13.26 6.48
C ARG A 104 2.84 12.02 6.00
N TYR A 105 1.65 11.81 6.56
CA TYR A 105 0.72 10.75 6.14
C TYR A 105 -0.51 11.28 5.40
N ASP A 106 -0.59 12.59 5.20
CA ASP A 106 -1.74 13.30 4.63
C ASP A 106 -2.16 12.80 3.24
N GLY A 107 -3.41 13.08 2.89
CA GLY A 107 -4.00 12.80 1.59
C GLY A 107 -5.10 11.74 1.63
N PRO A 108 -5.94 11.65 0.59
CA PRO A 108 -7.06 10.70 0.53
C PRO A 108 -6.65 9.24 0.31
N MET A 109 -5.39 8.97 -0.05
CA MET A 109 -4.91 7.63 -0.41
C MET A 109 -3.59 7.33 0.30
N GLY A 110 -3.69 7.09 1.61
CA GLY A 110 -2.60 6.62 2.44
C GLY A 110 -2.35 5.12 2.31
N LYS A 111 -1.37 4.64 3.08
CA LYS A 111 -1.01 3.21 3.12
C LYS A 111 -2.17 2.35 3.63
N SER A 112 -2.89 2.82 4.64
CA SER A 112 -4.06 2.13 5.19
C SER A 112 -5.20 2.04 4.20
N ASP A 113 -5.42 3.11 3.42
CA ASP A 113 -6.48 3.14 2.41
C ASP A 113 -6.18 2.15 1.27
N ARG A 114 -4.92 2.06 0.84
CA ARG A 114 -4.47 1.02 -0.12
C ARG A 114 -4.72 -0.40 0.42
N ALA A 115 -4.42 -0.63 1.69
CA ALA A 115 -4.62 -1.93 2.32
C ALA A 115 -6.12 -2.29 2.41
N LEU A 116 -6.97 -1.33 2.77
CA LEU A 116 -8.41 -1.51 2.80
C LEU A 116 -8.97 -1.83 1.41
N LEU A 117 -8.55 -1.08 0.39
CA LEU A 117 -8.98 -1.30 -1.00
C LEU A 117 -8.63 -2.70 -1.50
N LEU A 118 -7.42 -3.19 -1.23
CA LEU A 118 -7.06 -4.57 -1.57
C LEU A 118 -7.83 -5.61 -0.75
N GLY A 119 -8.14 -5.31 0.51
CA GLY A 119 -9.00 -6.15 1.33
C GLY A 119 -10.40 -6.29 0.73
N VAL A 120 -11.02 -5.17 0.33
CA VAL A 120 -12.31 -5.14 -0.36
C VAL A 120 -12.23 -5.89 -1.70
N TYR A 121 -11.17 -5.66 -2.48
CA TYR A 121 -10.92 -6.40 -3.72
C TYR A 121 -10.90 -7.91 -3.49
N GLY A 122 -10.22 -8.38 -2.44
CA GLY A 122 -10.19 -9.81 -2.09
C GLY A 122 -11.58 -10.37 -1.77
N ILE A 123 -12.42 -9.62 -1.06
CA ILE A 123 -13.80 -10.03 -0.78
C ILE A 123 -14.62 -10.10 -2.07
N LEU A 124 -14.54 -9.08 -2.92
CA LEU A 124 -15.25 -9.06 -4.21
C LEU A 124 -14.83 -10.23 -5.12
N ALA A 125 -13.52 -10.50 -5.20
CA ALA A 125 -12.97 -11.59 -5.97
C ALA A 125 -13.41 -12.97 -5.43
N LEU A 126 -13.46 -13.14 -4.11
CA LEU A 126 -13.97 -14.36 -3.46
C LEU A 126 -15.46 -14.59 -3.78
N LEU A 127 -16.25 -13.51 -3.86
CA LEU A 127 -17.66 -13.55 -4.25
C LEU A 127 -17.87 -13.68 -5.77
N HIS A 128 -16.80 -13.83 -6.56
CA HIS A 128 -16.82 -13.92 -8.02
C HIS A 128 -17.47 -12.70 -8.70
N ILE A 129 -17.43 -11.53 -8.04
CA ILE A 129 -17.92 -10.27 -8.60
C ILE A 129 -16.85 -9.72 -9.54
N SER A 130 -17.11 -9.78 -10.84
CA SER A 130 -16.16 -9.29 -11.85
C SER A 130 -16.10 -7.77 -11.89
N ILE A 131 -14.91 -7.23 -11.63
CA ILE A 131 -14.58 -5.80 -11.83
C ILE A 131 -13.73 -5.56 -13.08
N VAL A 132 -13.46 -6.59 -13.86
CA VAL A 132 -12.54 -6.58 -15.02
C VAL A 132 -12.91 -5.47 -16.02
N ALA A 133 -14.21 -5.31 -16.32
CA ALA A 133 -14.69 -4.29 -17.25
C ALA A 133 -14.41 -2.85 -16.80
N PHE A 134 -14.26 -2.62 -15.49
CA PHE A 134 -14.05 -1.31 -14.89
C PHE A 134 -12.65 -1.12 -14.31
N SER A 135 -11.79 -2.15 -14.37
CA SER A 135 -10.49 -2.18 -13.69
C SER A 135 -9.63 -0.99 -14.10
N GLY A 136 -9.62 -0.62 -15.38
CA GLY A 136 -8.84 0.50 -15.90
C GLY A 136 -9.27 1.85 -15.30
N TYR A 137 -10.58 2.08 -15.18
CA TYR A 137 -11.11 3.29 -14.55
C TYR A 137 -10.83 3.31 -13.06
N ILE A 138 -10.99 2.16 -12.37
CA ILE A 138 -10.71 2.03 -10.94
C ILE A 138 -9.25 2.40 -10.67
N PHE A 139 -8.29 1.72 -11.31
CA PHE A 139 -6.87 2.01 -11.11
C PHE A 139 -6.49 3.42 -11.58
N GLY A 140 -7.15 3.96 -12.60
CA GLY A 140 -6.97 5.35 -13.03
C GLY A 140 -7.36 6.35 -11.93
N VAL A 141 -8.51 6.16 -11.29
CA VAL A 141 -8.93 6.97 -10.14
C VAL A 141 -7.96 6.80 -8.97
N LEU A 142 -7.50 5.57 -8.68
CA LEU A 142 -6.52 5.35 -7.62
C LEU A 142 -5.19 6.06 -7.90
N CYS A 143 -4.73 6.10 -9.15
CA CYS A 143 -3.55 6.87 -9.56
C CYS A 143 -3.74 8.37 -9.30
N LEU A 144 -4.90 8.93 -9.66
CA LEU A 144 -5.23 10.33 -9.38
C LEU A 144 -5.23 10.63 -7.88
N LEU A 145 -5.82 9.75 -7.06
CA LEU A 145 -5.83 9.93 -5.60
C LEU A 145 -4.43 9.84 -4.98
N LEU A 146 -3.55 8.98 -5.53
CA LEU A 146 -2.14 8.91 -5.11
C LEU A 146 -1.37 10.18 -5.48
N LEU A 147 -1.60 10.73 -6.68
CA LEU A 147 -1.01 12.01 -7.09
C LEU A 147 -1.47 13.15 -6.17
N LEU A 148 -2.78 13.23 -5.90
CA LEU A 148 -3.33 14.23 -4.98
C LEU A 148 -2.73 14.09 -3.56
N SER A 149 -2.59 12.86 -3.06
CA SER A 149 -1.96 12.58 -1.77
C SER A 149 -0.48 13.02 -1.76
N SER A 150 0.27 12.68 -2.80
CA SER A 150 1.68 13.05 -2.94
C SER A 150 1.88 14.56 -2.95
N VAL A 151 1.08 15.29 -3.75
CA VAL A 151 1.10 16.76 -3.80
C VAL A 151 0.71 17.37 -2.45
N THR A 152 -0.30 16.83 -1.79
CA THR A 152 -0.74 17.32 -0.47
C THR A 152 0.35 17.16 0.58
N ARG A 153 1.04 16.00 0.61
CA ARG A 153 2.16 15.72 1.51
C ARG A 153 3.31 16.71 1.29
N LEU A 154 3.70 16.94 0.04
CA LEU A 154 4.78 17.87 -0.30
C LEU A 154 4.43 19.33 0.02
N ARG A 155 3.21 19.78 -0.31
CA ARG A 155 2.76 21.14 0.02
C ARG A 155 2.78 21.39 1.53
N LYS A 156 2.27 20.43 2.32
CA LYS A 156 2.29 20.53 3.78
C LYS A 156 3.71 20.43 4.36
N ALA A 157 4.58 19.62 3.77
CA ALA A 157 5.98 19.56 4.16
C ALA A 157 6.68 20.91 3.97
N LEU A 158 6.49 21.57 2.82
CA LEU A 158 7.08 22.88 2.53
C LEU A 158 6.46 24.04 3.33
N ALA A 159 5.20 23.93 3.74
CA ALA A 159 4.55 24.95 4.56
C ALA A 159 4.95 24.89 6.04
N HIS A 160 5.50 23.76 6.51
CA HIS A 160 5.82 23.48 7.91
C HIS A 160 7.29 23.09 8.15
N GLY A 161 8.17 23.26 7.15
CA GLY A 161 9.62 23.12 7.27
C GLY A 161 10.30 24.48 7.14
#